data_AF-A0A936DCE2-F1
#
_entry.id   AF-A0A936DCE2-F1
#
_cell.length_a   1.000
_cell.length_b   1.000
_cell.length_c   1.000
_cell.angle_alpha   90.00
_cell.angle_beta   90.00
_cell.angle_gamma   90.00
#
_symmetry.space_group_name_H-M   'P 1'
#
loop_
_entity.id
_entity.type
_entity.pdbx_description
1 polymer ?
#
loop_
_entity_poly.entity_id
_entity_poly.type
_entity_poly.pdbx_seq_one_letter_code
_entity_poly.pdbx_strand_id
1 'polypeptide(L)'
;MVWSRTSWQLHDGFEPLELTIEDGPTPLDAGERGFPPLVAASLSEPTTRAVAAEVYCALTGEWPSTEDASGGDTHVADTLAAAARSGRLRFRARPLPTRTSGPRSQALREQTAPSPTPAPADTWFEIRVVDEVGTPVADLDLVIDLGGRPRSQTTNGDGRVRLVAPDSTSGVSAEIVSIERARALLHPRWRSPRTPRVPVHCEDAPVHERTLDTATAPVPMRRERVTTLVLRPSFACRAITAAMFEFGRSFPRREGLPALAEVAVALGVRGGVHGWIFGHTDRAGDELLNKQLSERRAQAVLALLTHDATIWEQLWQGRTRAAGHERWGVRELQHMLAALGCRDEHGLVPREDGRMGPRTRGAIASFQRGEGVGGAGPAPLVADGRATDETLRALFLAYAQRVTAAPVEAERIDSIGDARSMGCGEFNPLSWAARDRESRRTVVFLFDPAARPAAPPCATGTLSPCHARLAAPPKRGASGPFARCEFYRGLACCHGEGGDDQTRDVLVRVLVNPRRARTLVHRFVLEADDDAITEATTPSFRDCHELAREARAVLDAGGHATAMVELEFAHVPAAPAYRLRVEGVAAPYTVFARTRFEEIGKLAGATCAAARVGAVKAALFEAG
;
A
#
# COMPACT_ATOMS: atom_id res chain seq x y z
N MET A 1 1.07 10.63 -24.67
CA MET A 1 -0.33 10.95 -25.01
C MET A 1 -0.61 12.28 -24.32
N VAL A 2 -0.60 13.39 -25.06
CA VAL A 2 -0.73 14.73 -24.48
C VAL A 2 -2.22 14.97 -24.22
N TRP A 3 -2.60 15.14 -22.96
CA TRP A 3 -3.98 15.40 -22.56
C TRP A 3 -4.37 16.82 -23.00
N SER A 4 -5.46 16.97 -23.76
CA SER A 4 -5.94 18.25 -24.30
C SER A 4 -6.90 18.98 -23.36
N ARG A 5 -6.83 18.73 -22.05
CA ARG A 5 -7.73 19.35 -21.08
C ARG A 5 -7.18 20.72 -20.70
N THR A 6 -7.98 21.76 -20.92
CA THR A 6 -7.60 23.15 -20.61
C THR A 6 -8.48 23.78 -19.53
N SER A 7 -9.47 23.05 -19.00
CA SER A 7 -10.35 23.50 -17.92
C SER A 7 -10.55 22.47 -16.80
N TRP A 8 -10.52 22.94 -15.55
CA TRP A 8 -10.74 22.17 -14.33
C TRP A 8 -11.73 22.87 -13.40
N GLN A 9 -12.44 22.10 -12.58
CA GLN A 9 -13.35 22.60 -11.56
C GLN A 9 -12.79 22.27 -10.18
N LEU A 10 -12.75 23.27 -9.31
CA LEU A 10 -12.33 23.15 -7.92
C LEU A 10 -13.49 23.55 -7.00
N HIS A 11 -13.69 22.78 -5.93
CA HIS A 11 -14.62 23.12 -4.86
C HIS A 11 -13.79 23.39 -3.60
N ASP A 12 -13.71 24.64 -3.15
CA ASP A 12 -12.87 25.04 -2.00
C ASP A 12 -13.67 25.17 -0.67
N GLY A 13 -14.85 24.57 -0.61
CA GLY A 13 -15.76 24.67 0.54
C GLY A 13 -16.54 25.98 0.65
N PHE A 14 -16.21 27.00 -0.15
CA PHE A 14 -16.89 28.30 -0.16
C PHE A 14 -17.56 28.61 -1.50
N GLU A 15 -16.89 28.41 -2.65
CA GLU A 15 -17.49 28.61 -3.99
C GLU A 15 -16.89 27.67 -5.07
N PRO A 16 -17.64 27.28 -6.12
CA PRO A 16 -17.09 26.56 -7.26
C PRO A 16 -16.22 27.47 -8.13
N LEU A 17 -14.95 27.11 -8.30
CA LEU A 17 -13.96 27.81 -9.11
C LEU A 17 -13.69 27.04 -10.41
N GLU A 18 -13.65 27.74 -11.54
CA GLU A 18 -13.19 27.20 -12.82
C GLU A 18 -11.79 27.71 -13.14
N LEU A 19 -10.86 26.78 -13.38
CA LEU A 19 -9.47 27.01 -13.74
C LEU A 19 -9.32 26.81 -15.25
N THR A 20 -8.75 27.77 -15.98
CA THR A 20 -8.54 27.64 -17.43
C THR A 20 -7.10 27.99 -17.80
N ILE A 21 -6.45 27.16 -18.62
CA ILE A 21 -5.16 27.49 -19.25
C ILE A 21 -5.45 28.18 -20.58
N GLU A 22 -4.90 29.38 -20.77
CA GLU A 22 -4.99 30.12 -22.04
C GLU A 22 -3.60 30.41 -22.59
N ASP A 23 -3.45 30.30 -23.93
CA ASP A 23 -2.27 30.73 -24.66
C ASP A 23 -2.45 32.18 -25.13
N GLY A 24 -1.95 33.16 -24.37
CA GLY A 24 -2.03 34.57 -24.77
C GLY A 24 -1.20 35.54 -23.91
N PRO A 25 -0.61 36.62 -24.48
CA PRO A 25 0.39 37.46 -23.80
C PRO A 25 -0.19 38.69 -23.06
N THR A 26 -1.47 38.70 -22.69
CA THR A 26 -2.08 39.91 -22.10
C THR A 26 -2.16 39.83 -20.57
N PRO A 27 -1.36 40.62 -19.82
CA PRO A 27 -1.48 40.69 -18.37
C PRO A 27 -2.80 41.37 -17.99
N LEU A 28 -3.51 40.84 -17.00
CA LEU A 28 -4.66 41.49 -16.39
C LEU A 28 -4.25 42.21 -15.11
N ASP A 29 -4.92 43.34 -14.88
CA ASP A 29 -4.85 44.16 -13.67
C ASP A 29 -5.48 43.36 -12.50
N ALA A 30 -4.64 42.59 -11.81
CA ALA A 30 -5.06 41.74 -10.71
C ALA A 30 -5.33 42.61 -9.48
N GLY A 31 -6.59 42.99 -9.27
CA GLY A 31 -7.05 43.45 -7.96
C GLY A 31 -6.67 42.42 -6.90
N GLU A 32 -5.87 42.87 -5.92
CA GLU A 32 -5.16 42.11 -4.88
C GLU A 32 -6.05 41.28 -3.92
N ARG A 33 -6.82 40.31 -4.42
CA ARG A 33 -7.50 39.34 -3.54
C ARG A 33 -7.08 37.91 -3.86
N GLY A 34 -5.96 37.52 -3.25
CA GLY A 34 -6.00 36.39 -2.31
C GLY A 34 -5.77 34.96 -2.81
N PHE A 35 -5.23 34.72 -4.01
CA PHE A 35 -5.04 33.33 -4.47
C PHE A 35 -3.79 32.59 -3.94
N PRO A 36 -2.58 33.20 -3.81
CA PRO A 36 -1.41 32.48 -3.32
C PRO A 36 -1.59 31.85 -1.93
N PRO A 37 -2.26 32.50 -0.96
CA PRO A 37 -2.54 31.90 0.35
C PRO A 37 -3.57 30.76 0.30
N LEU A 38 -4.53 30.81 -0.62
CA LEU A 38 -5.65 29.87 -0.72
C LEU A 38 -5.23 28.52 -1.31
N VAL A 39 -4.36 28.50 -2.32
CA VAL A 39 -3.79 27.25 -2.88
C VAL A 39 -2.89 26.57 -1.88
N ALA A 40 -1.98 27.31 -1.25
CA ALA A 40 -1.05 26.75 -0.26
C ALA A 40 -1.80 26.14 0.94
N ALA A 41 -2.90 26.76 1.39
CA ALA A 41 -3.73 26.21 2.45
C ALA A 41 -4.57 24.99 2.00
N SER A 42 -5.05 24.98 0.75
CA SER A 42 -6.02 23.99 0.25
C SER A 42 -5.38 22.73 -0.35
N LEU A 43 -4.07 22.70 -0.62
CA LEU A 43 -3.34 21.47 -1.00
C LEU A 43 -3.30 20.40 0.10
N SER A 44 -3.76 20.74 1.30
CA SER A 44 -4.02 19.79 2.38
C SER A 44 -5.23 18.88 2.11
N GLU A 45 -6.16 19.28 1.24
CA GLU A 45 -7.30 18.45 0.83
C GLU A 45 -6.96 17.54 -0.38
N PRO A 46 -7.23 16.22 -0.32
CA PRO A 46 -6.87 15.27 -1.37
C PRO A 46 -7.44 15.59 -2.76
N THR A 47 -8.66 16.10 -2.82
CA THR A 47 -9.36 16.49 -4.06
C THR A 47 -8.70 17.71 -4.71
N THR A 48 -8.34 18.71 -3.91
CA THR A 48 -7.65 19.92 -4.37
C THR A 48 -6.23 19.61 -4.83
N ARG A 49 -5.53 18.70 -4.12
CA ARG A 49 -4.20 18.23 -4.52
C ARG A 49 -4.20 17.51 -5.87
N ALA A 50 -5.20 16.65 -6.11
CA ALA A 50 -5.33 15.94 -7.39
C ALA A 50 -5.54 16.91 -8.57
N VAL A 51 -6.43 17.91 -8.40
CA VAL A 51 -6.67 18.94 -9.43
C VAL A 51 -5.42 19.80 -9.65
N ALA A 52 -4.72 20.20 -8.58
CA ALA A 52 -3.49 20.98 -8.68
C ALA A 52 -2.37 20.23 -9.42
N ALA A 53 -2.23 18.92 -9.18
CA ALA A 53 -1.28 18.07 -9.89
C ALA A 53 -1.61 17.95 -11.39
N GLU A 54 -2.89 17.84 -11.75
CA GLU A 54 -3.31 17.84 -13.16
C GLU A 54 -3.02 19.18 -13.85
N VAL A 55 -3.32 20.31 -13.21
CA VAL A 55 -3.05 21.65 -13.75
C VAL A 55 -1.55 21.89 -13.87
N TYR A 56 -0.76 21.46 -12.88
CA TYR A 56 0.71 21.51 -12.93
C TYR A 56 1.22 20.72 -14.14
N CYS A 57 0.80 19.47 -14.30
CA CYS A 57 1.20 18.63 -15.42
C CYS A 57 0.80 19.23 -16.77
N ALA A 58 -0.37 19.86 -16.86
CA ALA A 58 -0.79 20.55 -18.08
C ALA A 58 0.05 21.81 -18.39
N LEU A 59 0.57 22.50 -17.36
CA LEU A 59 1.39 23.71 -17.51
C LEU A 59 2.86 23.43 -17.81
N THR A 60 3.41 22.36 -17.24
CA THR A 60 4.86 22.03 -17.28
C THR A 60 5.17 20.86 -18.22
N GLY A 61 4.19 20.00 -18.50
CA GLY A 61 4.40 18.74 -19.20
C GLY A 61 4.89 17.59 -18.30
N GLU A 62 5.02 17.82 -16.99
CA GLU A 62 5.58 16.87 -16.03
C GLU A 62 4.65 16.70 -14.82
N TRP A 63 4.52 15.49 -14.32
CA TRP A 63 3.81 15.26 -13.05
C TRP A 63 4.68 15.71 -11.87
N PRO A 64 4.11 16.33 -10.84
CA PRO A 64 4.89 16.74 -9.67
C PRO A 64 5.48 15.52 -8.96
N SER A 65 6.75 15.59 -8.56
CA SER A 65 7.41 14.46 -7.88
C SER A 65 6.79 14.24 -6.48
N THR A 66 6.61 12.97 -6.12
CA THR A 66 6.04 12.53 -4.84
C THR A 66 7.10 12.33 -3.75
N GLU A 67 8.39 12.48 -4.11
CA GLU A 67 9.53 12.10 -3.25
C GLU A 67 9.72 13.03 -2.04
N ASP A 68 9.21 14.26 -2.07
CA ASP A 68 9.31 15.23 -0.96
C ASP A 68 7.92 15.67 -0.46
N ALA A 69 7.32 14.91 0.45
CA ALA A 69 5.96 15.18 0.96
C ALA A 69 5.75 16.56 1.62
N SER A 70 6.81 17.30 1.94
CA SER A 70 6.75 18.70 2.40
C SER A 70 7.26 19.74 1.38
N GLY A 71 8.05 19.33 0.40
CA GLY A 71 8.66 20.22 -0.60
C GLY A 71 7.88 20.28 -1.92
N GLY A 72 7.30 19.15 -2.33
CA GLY A 72 6.55 19.00 -3.58
C GLY A 72 5.32 19.90 -3.65
N ASP A 73 4.50 19.93 -2.59
CA ASP A 73 3.30 20.78 -2.53
C ASP A 73 3.66 22.27 -2.62
N THR A 74 4.79 22.68 -2.03
CA THR A 74 5.28 24.06 -2.12
C THR A 74 5.70 24.40 -3.56
N HIS A 75 6.43 23.51 -4.23
CA HIS A 75 6.85 23.70 -5.60
C HIS A 75 5.67 23.76 -6.60
N VAL A 76 4.66 22.91 -6.40
CA VAL A 76 3.41 22.95 -7.18
C VAL A 76 2.70 24.28 -6.95
N ALA A 77 2.53 24.70 -5.69
CA ALA A 77 1.88 25.96 -5.36
C ALA A 77 2.60 27.17 -5.98
N ASP A 78 3.93 27.22 -5.89
CA ASP A 78 4.74 28.31 -6.45
C ASP A 78 4.64 28.38 -7.98
N THR A 79 4.63 27.22 -8.64
CA THR A 79 4.52 27.12 -10.10
C THR A 79 3.14 27.56 -10.58
N LEU A 80 2.07 27.12 -9.92
CA LEU A 80 0.70 27.55 -10.24
C LEU A 80 0.52 29.05 -9.95
N ALA A 81 1.10 29.56 -8.87
CA ALA A 81 1.07 30.99 -8.55
C ALA A 81 1.87 31.82 -9.57
N ALA A 82 3.00 31.31 -10.07
CA ALA A 82 3.75 31.96 -11.14
C ALA A 82 2.96 31.97 -12.46
N ALA A 83 2.31 30.84 -12.82
CA ALA A 83 1.46 30.76 -14.01
C ALA A 83 0.28 31.73 -13.93
N ALA A 84 -0.35 31.83 -12.76
CA ALA A 84 -1.40 32.81 -12.46
C ALA A 84 -0.91 34.26 -12.64
N ARG A 85 0.22 34.62 -12.03
CA ARG A 85 0.82 35.96 -12.16
C ARG A 85 1.18 36.31 -13.60
N SER A 86 1.61 35.32 -14.38
CA SER A 86 1.96 35.50 -15.79
C SER A 86 0.77 35.53 -16.75
N GLY A 87 -0.46 35.28 -16.25
CA GLY A 87 -1.67 35.22 -17.08
C GLY A 87 -1.88 33.90 -17.84
N ARG A 88 -0.97 32.93 -17.72
CA ARG A 88 -1.08 31.58 -18.33
C ARG A 88 -2.14 30.70 -17.67
N LEU A 89 -2.50 31.02 -16.43
CA LEU A 89 -3.57 30.35 -15.69
C LEU A 89 -4.59 31.40 -15.25
N ARG A 90 -5.85 31.21 -15.67
CA ARG A 90 -6.97 32.10 -15.32
C ARG A 90 -7.95 31.42 -14.39
N PHE A 91 -8.52 32.22 -13.51
CA PHE A 91 -9.56 31.81 -12.55
C PHE A 91 -10.83 32.54 -12.89
N ARG A 92 -11.90 31.78 -13.01
CA ARG A 92 -13.24 32.32 -13.10
C ARG A 92 -14.04 31.80 -11.92
N ALA A 93 -14.31 32.69 -10.96
CA ALA A 93 -15.36 32.44 -9.98
C ALA A 93 -16.65 32.23 -10.77
N ARG A 94 -17.27 31.06 -10.57
CA ARG A 94 -18.54 30.77 -11.21
C ARG A 94 -19.60 31.27 -10.25
N PRO A 95 -20.25 32.42 -10.51
CA PRO A 95 -21.26 32.92 -9.60
C PRO A 95 -22.33 31.84 -9.45
N LEU A 96 -22.54 31.39 -8.21
CA LEU A 96 -23.72 30.62 -7.85
C LEU A 96 -24.94 31.40 -8.36
N PRO A 97 -25.91 30.75 -9.03
CA PRO A 97 -27.08 31.45 -9.55
C PRO A 97 -27.78 32.17 -8.39
N THR A 98 -27.58 33.48 -8.32
CA THR A 98 -28.18 34.32 -7.30
C THR A 98 -29.63 34.46 -7.68
N ARG A 99 -30.51 33.98 -6.80
CA ARG A 99 -31.95 34.04 -6.98
C ARG A 99 -32.38 35.50 -6.81
N THR A 100 -32.32 36.28 -7.88
CA THR A 100 -32.72 37.69 -7.91
C THR A 100 -34.24 37.81 -7.93
N SER A 101 -34.82 38.19 -6.79
CA SER A 101 -36.14 38.84 -6.75
C SER A 101 -35.97 40.28 -7.25
N GLY A 102 -36.14 40.50 -8.55
CA GLY A 102 -36.08 41.82 -9.17
C GLY A 102 -37.38 42.64 -8.96
N PRO A 103 -37.28 43.99 -8.90
CA PRO A 103 -38.41 44.87 -8.65
C PRO A 103 -39.25 45.13 -9.92
N ARG A 104 -40.53 45.39 -9.68
CA ARG A 104 -41.55 45.81 -10.65
C ARG A 104 -41.13 47.14 -11.30
N SER A 105 -40.85 47.11 -12.60
CA SER A 105 -40.76 48.31 -13.45
C SER A 105 -41.78 48.21 -14.57
N GLN A 106 -42.82 49.06 -14.49
CA GLN A 106 -43.75 49.34 -15.58
C GLN A 106 -42.99 50.08 -16.70
N ALA A 107 -42.89 49.45 -17.87
CA ALA A 107 -42.64 50.16 -19.11
C ALA A 107 -43.57 49.57 -20.18
N LEU A 108 -44.51 50.39 -20.63
CA LEU A 108 -45.39 50.13 -21.78
C LEU A 108 -44.50 49.80 -22.99
N ARG A 109 -44.53 48.54 -23.42
CA ARG A 109 -44.21 48.13 -24.79
C ARG A 109 -45.45 47.45 -25.34
N GLU A 110 -45.84 47.89 -26.52
CA GLU A 110 -46.98 47.39 -27.29
C GLU A 110 -46.95 45.86 -27.36
N GLN A 111 -48.02 45.26 -26.84
CA GLN A 111 -48.30 43.84 -26.96
C GLN A 111 -48.68 43.54 -28.40
N THR A 112 -47.72 43.08 -29.20
CA THR A 112 -48.07 42.08 -30.20
C THR A 112 -48.33 40.80 -29.44
N ALA A 113 -49.52 40.21 -29.59
CA ALA A 113 -49.90 38.98 -28.92
C ALA A 113 -48.78 37.94 -29.11
N PRO A 114 -48.17 37.39 -28.04
CA PRO A 114 -47.28 36.26 -28.21
C PRO A 114 -48.11 35.14 -28.83
N SER A 115 -47.71 34.67 -30.02
CA SER A 115 -48.13 33.37 -30.52
C SER A 115 -48.03 32.38 -29.36
N PRO A 116 -49.01 31.50 -29.15
CA PRO A 116 -48.95 30.54 -28.04
C PRO A 116 -47.59 29.85 -28.12
N THR A 117 -46.76 30.03 -27.09
CA THR A 117 -45.55 29.22 -26.95
C THR A 117 -46.04 27.79 -27.05
N PRO A 118 -45.62 27.01 -28.07
CA PRO A 118 -46.03 25.62 -28.14
C PRO A 118 -45.69 25.02 -26.78
N ALA A 119 -46.66 24.31 -26.18
CA ALA A 119 -46.44 23.63 -24.91
C ALA A 119 -45.09 22.91 -25.01
N PRO A 120 -44.18 23.06 -24.01
CA PRO A 120 -42.87 22.44 -24.10
C PRO A 120 -43.10 20.97 -24.41
N ALA A 121 -42.57 20.51 -25.54
CA ALA A 121 -42.70 19.12 -25.92
C ALA A 121 -42.11 18.29 -24.77
N ASP A 122 -42.81 17.24 -24.37
CA ASP A 122 -42.26 16.29 -23.42
C ASP A 122 -41.22 15.42 -24.14
N THR A 123 -40.09 15.17 -23.50
CA THR A 123 -39.12 14.17 -23.92
C THR A 123 -39.00 13.09 -22.86
N TRP A 124 -38.31 12.00 -23.17
CA TRP A 124 -38.11 10.89 -22.24
C TRP A 124 -36.64 10.54 -22.08
N PHE A 125 -36.32 10.06 -20.88
CA PHE A 125 -35.02 9.54 -20.50
C PHE A 125 -35.22 8.13 -19.95
N GLU A 126 -34.40 7.18 -20.39
CA GLU A 126 -34.52 5.79 -19.95
C GLU A 126 -33.16 5.21 -19.61
N ILE A 127 -33.08 4.54 -18.47
CA ILE A 127 -31.93 3.75 -18.06
C ILE A 127 -32.35 2.29 -17.91
N ARG A 128 -31.53 1.38 -18.44
CA ARG A 128 -31.65 -0.07 -18.27
C ARG A 128 -30.44 -0.57 -17.51
N VAL A 129 -30.66 -1.16 -16.35
CA VAL A 129 -29.62 -1.78 -15.52
C VAL A 129 -29.60 -3.28 -15.76
N VAL A 130 -28.42 -3.79 -16.11
CA VAL A 130 -28.16 -5.21 -16.34
C VAL A 130 -26.90 -5.65 -15.60
N ASP A 131 -26.74 -6.95 -15.36
CA ASP A 131 -25.48 -7.52 -14.87
C ASP A 131 -24.48 -7.76 -16.02
N GLU A 132 -23.30 -8.31 -15.72
CA GLU A 132 -22.20 -8.51 -16.67
C GLU A 132 -22.52 -9.50 -17.80
N VAL A 133 -23.63 -10.25 -17.70
CA VAL A 133 -24.11 -11.15 -18.76
C VAL A 133 -25.35 -10.62 -19.49
N GLY A 134 -25.75 -9.38 -19.20
CA GLY A 134 -26.89 -8.71 -19.83
C GLY A 134 -28.26 -9.04 -19.20
N THR A 135 -28.29 -9.71 -18.04
CA THR A 135 -29.54 -10.02 -17.35
C THR A 135 -30.04 -8.79 -16.60
N PRO A 136 -31.31 -8.38 -16.76
CA PRO A 136 -31.91 -7.29 -16.01
C PRO A 136 -31.70 -7.35 -14.49
N VAL A 137 -31.44 -6.20 -13.88
CA VAL A 137 -31.39 -6.05 -12.42
C VAL A 137 -32.64 -5.32 -11.96
N ALA A 138 -33.62 -6.08 -11.48
CA ALA A 138 -34.86 -5.56 -10.91
C ALA A 138 -34.66 -5.11 -9.46
N ASP A 139 -35.57 -4.28 -8.96
CA ASP A 139 -35.65 -3.83 -7.56
C ASP A 139 -34.41 -3.06 -7.08
N LEU A 140 -33.68 -2.44 -8.01
CA LEU A 140 -32.52 -1.61 -7.72
C LEU A 140 -32.94 -0.14 -7.64
N ASP A 141 -32.64 0.48 -6.50
CA ASP A 141 -32.94 1.89 -6.28
C ASP A 141 -31.89 2.80 -6.93
N LEU A 142 -32.39 3.76 -7.69
CA LEU A 142 -31.65 4.78 -8.40
C LEU A 142 -32.14 6.17 -7.97
N VAL A 143 -31.23 7.14 -7.91
CA VAL A 143 -31.57 8.57 -7.91
C VAL A 143 -31.29 9.11 -9.29
N ILE A 144 -32.32 9.66 -9.94
CA ILE A 144 -32.20 10.32 -11.24
C ILE A 144 -32.27 11.83 -11.03
N ASP A 145 -31.18 12.52 -11.30
CA ASP A 145 -31.13 13.98 -11.31
C ASP A 145 -31.64 14.51 -12.66
N LEU A 146 -32.77 15.21 -12.66
CA LEU A 146 -33.34 15.90 -13.81
C LEU A 146 -32.98 17.39 -13.82
N GLY A 147 -31.69 17.70 -14.04
CA GLY A 147 -31.22 19.09 -14.14
C GLY A 147 -31.27 19.85 -12.81
N GLY A 148 -30.75 19.24 -11.73
CA GLY A 148 -30.74 19.77 -10.37
C GLY A 148 -31.98 19.36 -9.54
N ARG A 149 -32.73 18.36 -9.98
CA ARG A 149 -33.97 17.88 -9.34
C ARG A 149 -33.90 16.36 -9.19
N PRO A 150 -33.37 15.86 -8.07
CA PRO A 150 -33.25 14.41 -7.84
C PRO A 150 -34.63 13.76 -7.68
N ARG A 151 -34.80 12.59 -8.29
CA ARG A 151 -35.97 11.71 -8.15
C ARG A 151 -35.52 10.29 -7.85
N SER A 152 -35.96 9.74 -6.74
CA SER A 152 -35.78 8.31 -6.44
C SER A 152 -36.69 7.47 -7.32
N GLN A 153 -36.14 6.40 -7.89
CA GLN A 153 -36.82 5.45 -8.76
C GLN A 153 -36.28 4.05 -8.49
N THR A 154 -37.07 3.02 -8.76
CA THR A 154 -36.63 1.62 -8.62
C THR A 154 -36.77 0.93 -9.96
N THR A 155 -35.77 0.15 -10.35
CA THR A 155 -35.82 -0.61 -11.61
C THR A 155 -36.93 -1.65 -11.59
N ASN A 156 -37.67 -1.75 -12.70
CA ASN A 156 -38.72 -2.77 -12.87
C ASN A 156 -38.12 -4.15 -13.20
N GLY A 157 -38.97 -5.14 -13.51
CA GLY A 157 -38.56 -6.51 -13.88
C GLY A 157 -37.61 -6.59 -15.09
N ASP A 158 -37.67 -5.62 -16.00
CA ASP A 158 -36.76 -5.50 -17.16
C ASP A 158 -35.50 -4.70 -16.86
N GLY A 159 -35.31 -4.31 -15.59
CA GLY A 159 -34.19 -3.51 -15.11
C GLY A 159 -34.31 -2.04 -15.54
N ARG A 160 -35.49 -1.56 -15.92
CA ARG A 160 -35.68 -0.23 -16.53
C ARG A 160 -36.27 0.78 -15.56
N VAL A 161 -35.83 2.03 -15.73
CA VAL A 161 -36.51 3.23 -15.23
C VAL A 161 -36.65 4.19 -16.40
N ARG A 162 -37.88 4.66 -16.63
CA ARG A 162 -38.20 5.67 -17.64
C ARG A 162 -38.85 6.87 -16.99
N LEU A 163 -38.37 8.06 -17.32
CA LEU A 163 -38.92 9.33 -16.87
C LEU A 163 -39.28 10.21 -18.05
N VAL A 164 -40.38 10.96 -17.90
CA VAL A 164 -40.79 12.02 -18.83
C VAL A 164 -40.46 13.36 -18.19
N ALA A 165 -39.86 14.26 -18.97
CA ALA A 165 -39.50 15.60 -18.53
C ALA A 165 -39.62 16.58 -19.71
N PRO A 166 -39.71 17.89 -19.47
CA PRO A 166 -39.73 18.88 -20.55
C PRO A 166 -38.49 18.74 -21.46
N ASP A 167 -38.64 18.94 -22.77
CA ASP A 167 -37.54 18.85 -23.75
C ASP A 167 -36.39 19.84 -23.49
N SER A 168 -36.62 20.88 -22.70
CA SER A 168 -35.57 21.79 -22.22
C SER A 168 -34.67 21.20 -21.12
N THR A 169 -34.98 20.00 -20.61
CA THR A 169 -34.20 19.32 -19.56
C THR A 169 -32.86 18.85 -20.11
N SER A 170 -31.77 19.25 -19.46
CA SER A 170 -30.40 18.86 -19.80
C SER A 170 -29.64 18.42 -18.56
N GLY A 171 -28.52 17.71 -18.77
CA GLY A 171 -27.67 17.25 -17.65
C GLY A 171 -28.32 16.12 -16.83
N VAL A 172 -29.16 15.28 -17.44
CA VAL A 172 -29.81 14.17 -16.74
C VAL A 172 -28.79 13.09 -16.40
N SER A 173 -28.79 12.62 -15.16
CA SER A 173 -27.93 11.51 -14.73
C SER A 173 -28.61 10.59 -13.73
N ALA A 174 -28.15 9.35 -13.64
CA ALA A 174 -28.66 8.35 -12.72
C ALA A 174 -27.53 7.80 -11.83
N GLU A 175 -27.80 7.65 -10.54
CA GLU A 175 -26.86 7.12 -9.56
C GLU A 175 -27.50 5.99 -8.76
N ILE A 176 -26.71 4.97 -8.38
CA ILE A 176 -27.17 3.87 -7.52
C ILE A 176 -27.27 4.37 -6.09
N VAL A 177 -28.43 4.20 -5.46
CA VAL A 177 -28.67 4.69 -4.08
C VAL A 177 -27.81 3.96 -3.05
N SER A 178 -27.67 2.64 -3.20
CA SER A 178 -26.92 1.80 -2.26
C SER A 178 -26.17 0.69 -2.98
N ILE A 179 -24.84 0.75 -2.95
CA ILE A 179 -23.96 -0.32 -3.44
C ILE A 179 -24.16 -1.61 -2.65
N GLU A 180 -24.42 -1.53 -1.35
CA GLU A 180 -24.71 -2.69 -0.51
C GLU A 180 -25.99 -3.40 -0.99
N ARG A 181 -27.05 -2.64 -1.28
CA ARG A 181 -28.30 -3.20 -1.82
C ARG A 181 -28.09 -3.80 -3.21
N ALA A 182 -27.36 -3.11 -4.08
CA ALA A 182 -27.01 -3.62 -5.41
C ALA A 182 -26.24 -4.95 -5.33
N ARG A 183 -25.26 -5.03 -4.42
CA ARG A 183 -24.52 -6.26 -4.13
C ARG A 183 -25.43 -7.35 -3.60
N ALA A 184 -26.33 -7.06 -2.67
CA ALA A 184 -27.27 -8.06 -2.14
C ALA A 184 -28.16 -8.68 -3.23
N LEU A 185 -28.60 -7.88 -4.22
CA LEU A 185 -29.39 -8.35 -5.36
C LEU A 185 -28.57 -9.22 -6.33
N LEU A 186 -27.30 -8.88 -6.54
CA LEU A 186 -26.43 -9.56 -7.51
C LEU A 186 -25.64 -10.73 -6.91
N HIS A 187 -25.46 -10.76 -5.59
CA HIS A 187 -24.70 -11.79 -4.89
C HIS A 187 -25.14 -13.21 -5.24
N PRO A 188 -26.45 -13.56 -5.30
CA PRO A 188 -26.87 -14.89 -5.73
C PRO A 188 -26.43 -15.25 -7.15
N ARG A 189 -26.36 -14.26 -8.05
CA ARG A 189 -25.93 -14.43 -9.45
C ARG A 189 -24.40 -14.56 -9.57
N TRP A 190 -23.67 -13.98 -8.62
CA TRP A 190 -22.21 -13.94 -8.62
C TRP A 190 -21.54 -15.08 -7.83
N ARG A 191 -22.29 -16.11 -7.45
CA ARG A 191 -21.74 -17.30 -6.74
C ARG A 191 -20.89 -18.21 -7.61
N SER A 192 -20.87 -18.03 -8.93
CA SER A 192 -20.10 -18.87 -9.85
C SER A 192 -19.57 -18.04 -11.03
N PRO A 193 -18.43 -18.42 -11.62
CA PRO A 193 -17.91 -17.79 -12.84
C PRO A 193 -18.97 -17.72 -13.94
N ARG A 194 -19.08 -16.56 -14.59
CA ARG A 194 -19.99 -16.34 -15.73
C ARG A 194 -19.22 -15.71 -16.89
N THR A 195 -19.59 -16.07 -18.13
CA THR A 195 -18.99 -15.46 -19.32
C THR A 195 -19.62 -14.10 -19.57
N PRO A 196 -18.85 -12.99 -19.50
CA PRO A 196 -19.41 -11.67 -19.73
C PRO A 196 -20.03 -11.54 -21.13
N ARG A 197 -21.19 -10.88 -21.20
CA ARG A 197 -21.91 -10.56 -22.43
C ARG A 197 -22.35 -9.10 -22.38
N VAL A 198 -21.35 -8.22 -22.36
CA VAL A 198 -21.58 -6.78 -22.33
C VAL A 198 -22.12 -6.33 -23.68
N PRO A 199 -23.24 -5.58 -23.73
CA PRO A 199 -23.74 -5.01 -24.99
C PRO A 199 -22.70 -4.10 -25.64
N VAL A 200 -22.68 -4.06 -26.97
CA VAL A 200 -21.77 -3.17 -27.72
C VAL A 200 -22.20 -1.72 -27.50
N HIS A 201 -21.25 -0.87 -27.10
CA HIS A 201 -21.48 0.57 -26.99
C HIS A 201 -21.63 1.19 -28.39
N CYS A 202 -22.73 1.91 -28.63
CA CYS A 202 -22.89 2.75 -29.80
C CYS A 202 -23.58 4.07 -29.44
N GLU A 203 -23.55 5.03 -30.36
CA GLU A 203 -24.10 6.37 -30.11
C GLU A 203 -25.60 6.34 -29.76
N ASP A 204 -26.34 5.38 -30.33
CA ASP A 204 -27.77 5.18 -30.14
C ASP A 204 -28.13 4.29 -28.93
N ALA A 205 -27.14 3.62 -28.33
CA ALA A 205 -27.32 2.78 -27.16
C ALA A 205 -26.07 2.91 -26.27
N PRO A 206 -25.92 4.02 -25.52
CA PRO A 206 -24.76 4.23 -24.69
C PRO A 206 -24.73 3.19 -23.56
N VAL A 207 -23.63 2.47 -23.48
CA VAL A 207 -23.34 1.48 -22.43
C VAL A 207 -22.32 2.05 -21.47
N HIS A 208 -22.60 1.98 -20.17
CA HIS A 208 -21.69 2.35 -19.09
C HIS A 208 -21.48 1.14 -18.18
N GLU A 209 -20.22 0.73 -18.01
CA GLU A 209 -19.87 -0.35 -17.09
C GLU A 209 -19.47 0.22 -15.73
N ARG A 210 -19.88 -0.45 -14.65
CA ARG A 210 -19.51 -0.12 -13.26
C ARG A 210 -19.19 -1.38 -12.49
N THR A 211 -17.99 -1.45 -11.93
CA THR A 211 -17.63 -2.45 -10.92
C THR A 211 -18.27 -2.05 -9.59
N LEU A 212 -18.88 -2.98 -8.87
CA LEU A 212 -19.55 -2.67 -7.58
C LEU A 212 -18.59 -2.60 -6.38
N ASP A 213 -17.34 -2.15 -6.54
CA ASP A 213 -16.36 -2.07 -5.45
C ASP A 213 -16.32 -0.73 -4.71
N THR A 214 -16.78 0.35 -5.34
CA THR A 214 -16.65 1.74 -4.86
C THR A 214 -17.90 2.56 -5.18
N ALA A 215 -17.98 3.81 -4.69
CA ALA A 215 -19.05 4.74 -5.02
C ALA A 215 -19.18 4.90 -6.55
N THR A 216 -20.38 4.74 -7.09
CA THR A 216 -20.59 4.84 -8.54
C THR A 216 -20.83 6.28 -8.94
N ALA A 217 -19.92 6.85 -9.73
CA ALA A 217 -20.16 8.16 -10.35
C ALA A 217 -21.48 8.14 -11.15
N PRO A 218 -22.26 9.25 -11.13
CA PRO A 218 -23.51 9.36 -11.86
C PRO A 218 -23.35 9.00 -13.34
N VAL A 219 -24.34 8.29 -13.87
CA VAL A 219 -24.37 7.80 -15.25
C VAL A 219 -25.18 8.80 -16.08
N PRO A 220 -24.57 9.47 -17.08
CA PRO A 220 -25.30 10.43 -17.89
C PRO A 220 -26.35 9.73 -18.75
N MET A 221 -27.54 10.33 -18.83
CA MET A 221 -28.64 9.85 -19.65
C MET A 221 -28.85 10.76 -20.85
N ARG A 222 -29.19 10.17 -21.99
CA ARG A 222 -29.49 10.91 -23.22
C ARG A 222 -31.00 10.96 -23.47
N ARG A 223 -31.46 12.09 -24.01
CA ARG A 223 -32.85 12.25 -24.44
C ARG A 223 -33.18 11.21 -25.52
N GLU A 224 -34.35 10.61 -25.41
CA GLU A 224 -34.91 9.66 -26.37
C GLU A 224 -33.99 8.50 -26.76
N ARG A 225 -33.18 8.08 -25.79
CA ARG A 225 -32.22 7.00 -25.92
C ARG A 225 -32.22 6.17 -24.64
N VAL A 226 -32.01 4.87 -24.79
CA VAL A 226 -31.87 3.96 -23.66
C VAL A 226 -30.40 3.91 -23.27
N THR A 227 -30.07 4.46 -22.10
CA THR A 227 -28.75 4.28 -21.50
C THR A 227 -28.70 2.93 -20.80
N THR A 228 -27.71 2.10 -21.10
CA THR A 228 -27.53 0.81 -20.42
C THR A 228 -26.43 0.94 -19.37
N LEU A 229 -26.74 0.63 -18.12
CA LEU A 229 -25.78 0.49 -17.03
C LEU A 229 -25.51 -0.99 -16.78
N VAL A 230 -24.26 -1.41 -16.94
CA VAL A 230 -23.80 -2.80 -16.74
C VAL A 230 -23.06 -2.88 -15.42
N LEU A 231 -23.61 -3.63 -14.46
CA LEU A 231 -23.00 -3.86 -13.16
C LEU A 231 -22.09 -5.09 -13.21
N ARG A 232 -20.81 -4.91 -12.86
CA ARG A 232 -19.79 -5.95 -12.92
C ARG A 232 -19.37 -6.43 -11.53
N PRO A 233 -19.08 -7.74 -11.41
CA PRO A 233 -18.47 -8.28 -10.20
C PRO A 233 -17.09 -7.64 -9.99
N SER A 234 -16.70 -7.51 -8.73
CA SER A 234 -15.46 -6.86 -8.31
C SER A 234 -14.26 -7.79 -8.33
N PHE A 235 -13.12 -7.21 -8.68
CA PHE A 235 -11.80 -7.79 -8.54
C PHE A 235 -10.86 -6.67 -8.05
N ALA A 236 -10.14 -6.91 -6.97
CA ALA A 236 -9.20 -5.98 -6.39
C ALA A 236 -7.92 -6.69 -5.96
N CYS A 237 -6.83 -5.93 -5.90
CA CYS A 237 -5.58 -6.36 -5.29
C CYS A 237 -5.29 -5.51 -4.04
N ARG A 238 -4.90 -6.15 -2.94
CA ARG A 238 -4.40 -5.48 -1.73
C ARG A 238 -2.99 -5.98 -1.41
N ALA A 239 -2.02 -5.07 -1.50
CA ALA A 239 -0.66 -5.33 -1.06
C ALA A 239 -0.53 -5.01 0.43
N ILE A 240 0.00 -5.96 1.19
CA ILE A 240 0.35 -5.80 2.61
C ILE A 240 1.86 -5.55 2.64
N THR A 241 2.23 -4.32 3.00
CA THR A 241 3.56 -3.74 2.76
C THR A 241 4.69 -4.44 3.48
N ALA A 242 5.91 -4.10 3.09
CA ALA A 242 7.10 -4.76 3.59
C ALA A 242 7.50 -4.45 5.02
N ALA A 243 6.93 -3.41 5.63
CA ALA A 243 7.07 -3.21 7.07
C ALA A 243 6.60 -4.44 7.88
N MET A 244 5.76 -5.30 7.28
CA MET A 244 5.31 -6.56 7.86
C MET A 244 6.41 -7.62 7.97
N PHE A 245 7.45 -7.63 7.12
CA PHE A 245 8.43 -8.71 7.09
C PHE A 245 9.88 -8.21 7.09
N GLU A 246 10.68 -8.69 8.05
CA GLU A 246 12.12 -8.44 8.04
C GLU A 246 12.85 -9.24 6.95
N PHE A 247 14.09 -8.83 6.67
CA PHE A 247 14.96 -9.53 5.73
C PHE A 247 15.16 -10.99 6.15
N GLY A 248 14.92 -11.92 5.21
CA GLY A 248 15.03 -13.35 5.47
C GLY A 248 14.01 -13.91 6.48
N ARG A 249 12.96 -13.16 6.85
CA ARG A 249 11.95 -13.58 7.83
C ARG A 249 10.55 -13.69 7.23
N SER A 250 9.76 -14.61 7.79
CA SER A 250 8.33 -14.81 7.47
C SER A 250 7.37 -14.41 8.58
N PHE A 251 7.89 -14.02 9.76
CA PHE A 251 7.05 -13.57 10.85
C PHE A 251 6.38 -12.23 10.52
N PRO A 252 5.03 -12.15 10.55
CA PRO A 252 4.30 -10.93 10.27
C PRO A 252 4.31 -9.98 11.46
N ARG A 253 4.82 -8.77 11.26
CA ARG A 253 4.94 -7.76 12.32
C ARG A 253 3.72 -6.85 12.44
N ARG A 254 3.61 -6.19 13.59
CA ARG A 254 2.46 -5.36 13.98
C ARG A 254 2.16 -4.23 13.00
N GLU A 255 3.18 -3.74 12.30
CA GLU A 255 3.10 -2.66 11.33
C GLU A 255 2.21 -3.03 10.12
N GLY A 256 2.12 -4.32 9.77
CA GLY A 256 1.27 -4.81 8.68
C GLY A 256 -0.17 -5.17 9.09
N LEU A 257 -0.48 -5.21 10.39
CA LEU A 257 -1.78 -5.68 10.87
C LEU A 257 -2.96 -4.79 10.45
N PRO A 258 -2.86 -3.44 10.42
CA PRO A 258 -3.96 -2.60 9.96
C PRO A 258 -4.39 -2.89 8.52
N ALA A 259 -3.42 -3.05 7.60
CA ALA A 259 -3.71 -3.40 6.21
C ALA A 259 -4.33 -4.81 6.10
N LEU A 260 -3.93 -5.73 6.97
CA LEU A 260 -4.54 -7.05 7.01
C LEU A 260 -5.97 -7.02 7.61
N ALA A 261 -6.25 -6.11 8.54
CA ALA A 261 -7.60 -5.91 9.08
C ALA A 261 -8.57 -5.45 8.00
N GLU A 262 -8.16 -4.56 7.08
CA GLU A 262 -8.96 -4.17 5.92
C GLU A 262 -9.28 -5.35 5.00
N VAL A 263 -8.31 -6.24 4.79
CA VAL A 263 -8.51 -7.49 4.04
C VAL A 263 -9.49 -8.41 4.75
N ALA A 264 -9.37 -8.57 6.07
CA ALA A 264 -10.28 -9.39 6.86
C ALA A 264 -11.72 -8.84 6.82
N VAL A 265 -11.88 -7.51 6.91
CA VAL A 265 -13.18 -6.85 6.73
C VAL A 265 -13.74 -7.18 5.36
N ALA A 266 -12.96 -7.01 4.29
CA ALA A 266 -13.42 -7.29 2.92
C ALA A 266 -13.87 -8.74 2.72
N LEU A 267 -13.16 -9.71 3.30
CA LEU A 267 -13.50 -11.14 3.26
C LEU A 267 -14.68 -11.49 4.20
N GLY A 268 -14.86 -10.72 5.28
CA GLY A 268 -15.93 -10.89 6.27
C GLY A 268 -17.25 -10.20 5.91
N VAL A 269 -17.24 -9.22 4.99
CA VAL A 269 -18.49 -8.57 4.52
C VAL A 269 -19.43 -9.64 3.95
N ARG A 270 -20.71 -9.56 4.33
CA ARG A 270 -21.80 -10.51 3.98
C ARG A 270 -22.07 -10.67 2.47
N GLY A 271 -21.24 -10.11 1.59
CA GLY A 271 -21.32 -10.16 0.13
C GLY A 271 -20.50 -11.27 -0.53
N GLY A 272 -19.85 -12.12 0.25
CA GLY A 272 -19.19 -13.34 -0.21
C GLY A 272 -18.08 -13.15 -1.25
N VAL A 273 -17.21 -12.18 -0.97
CA VAL A 273 -15.91 -11.99 -1.63
C VAL A 273 -14.99 -13.15 -1.24
N HIS A 274 -14.22 -13.65 -2.20
CA HIS A 274 -13.19 -14.66 -2.02
C HIS A 274 -11.81 -14.02 -2.19
N GLY A 275 -10.76 -14.72 -1.77
CA GLY A 275 -9.41 -14.25 -2.00
C GLY A 275 -8.36 -15.32 -2.24
N TRP A 276 -7.25 -14.86 -2.81
CA TRP A 276 -6.00 -15.61 -2.97
C TRP A 276 -4.87 -14.88 -2.29
N ILE A 277 -4.03 -15.61 -1.55
CA ILE A 277 -2.92 -15.05 -0.78
C ILE A 277 -1.60 -15.43 -1.46
N PHE A 278 -0.84 -14.43 -1.88
CA PHE A 278 0.46 -14.58 -2.53
C PHE A 278 1.57 -13.89 -1.74
N GLY A 279 2.56 -14.65 -1.28
CA GLY A 279 3.75 -14.09 -0.65
C GLY A 279 4.84 -13.75 -1.67
N HIS A 280 5.66 -12.75 -1.36
CA HIS A 280 6.77 -12.30 -2.19
C HIS A 280 8.04 -12.12 -1.35
N THR A 281 9.19 -12.22 -2.01
CA THR A 281 10.51 -11.85 -1.45
C THR A 281 11.15 -10.75 -2.29
N ASP A 282 12.17 -10.13 -1.71
CA ASP A 282 13.21 -9.47 -2.51
C ASP A 282 14.01 -10.52 -3.33
N ARG A 283 14.99 -10.08 -4.10
CA ARG A 283 15.77 -10.94 -4.99
C ARG A 283 17.11 -11.39 -4.38
N ALA A 284 17.28 -11.25 -3.08
CA ALA A 284 18.51 -11.65 -2.43
C ALA A 284 18.43 -13.14 -2.07
N GLY A 285 19.47 -13.88 -2.43
CA GLY A 285 19.57 -15.31 -2.11
C GLY A 285 19.20 -16.23 -3.27
N ASP A 286 18.94 -17.48 -2.94
CA ASP A 286 18.60 -18.54 -3.89
C ASP A 286 17.10 -18.54 -4.23
N GLU A 287 16.74 -18.79 -5.48
CA GLU A 287 15.35 -18.75 -5.95
C GLU A 287 14.44 -19.75 -5.22
N LEU A 288 14.94 -20.96 -4.92
CA LEU A 288 14.16 -21.98 -4.22
C LEU A 288 13.98 -21.61 -2.75
N LEU A 289 15.01 -21.07 -2.11
CA LEU A 289 14.88 -20.51 -0.76
C LEU A 289 13.88 -19.35 -0.73
N ASN A 290 13.91 -18.46 -1.72
CA ASN A 290 12.97 -17.34 -1.85
C ASN A 290 11.53 -17.82 -2.10
N LYS A 291 11.35 -18.86 -2.91
CA LYS A 291 10.07 -19.54 -3.11
C LYS A 291 9.52 -20.11 -1.79
N GLN A 292 10.34 -20.80 -1.01
CA GLN A 292 9.93 -21.35 0.28
C GLN A 292 9.66 -20.26 1.32
N LEU A 293 10.48 -19.20 1.36
CA LEU A 293 10.28 -18.08 2.27
C LEU A 293 8.98 -17.32 1.98
N SER A 294 8.70 -17.04 0.71
CA SER A 294 7.44 -16.42 0.30
C SER A 294 6.22 -17.29 0.59
N GLU A 295 6.32 -18.61 0.47
CA GLU A 295 5.25 -19.53 0.89
C GLU A 295 4.97 -19.43 2.38
N ARG A 296 6.02 -19.39 3.21
CA ARG A 296 5.89 -19.20 4.66
C ARG A 296 5.23 -17.87 5.01
N ARG A 297 5.56 -16.78 4.30
CA ARG A 297 4.91 -15.46 4.45
C ARG A 297 3.41 -15.54 4.14
N ALA A 298 3.06 -16.18 3.02
CA ALA A 298 1.66 -16.35 2.62
C ALA A 298 0.87 -17.22 3.63
N GLN A 299 1.50 -18.28 4.16
CA GLN A 299 0.92 -19.13 5.20
C GLN A 299 0.72 -18.38 6.53
N ALA A 300 1.68 -17.53 6.92
CA ALA A 300 1.55 -16.71 8.13
C ALA A 300 0.35 -15.75 8.04
N VAL A 301 0.15 -15.14 6.87
CA VAL A 301 -1.01 -14.28 6.59
C VAL A 301 -2.32 -15.06 6.59
N LEU A 302 -2.36 -16.24 5.95
CA LEU A 302 -3.52 -17.13 5.98
C LEU A 302 -3.93 -17.46 7.41
N ALA A 303 -2.97 -17.83 8.25
CA ALA A 303 -3.23 -18.25 9.62
C ALA A 303 -3.65 -17.08 10.53
N LEU A 304 -3.14 -15.86 10.28
CA LEU A 304 -3.65 -14.65 10.95
C LEU A 304 -5.10 -14.34 10.56
N LEU A 305 -5.49 -14.52 9.29
CA LEU A 305 -6.87 -14.25 8.85
C LEU A 305 -7.86 -15.31 9.38
N THR A 306 -7.46 -16.57 9.41
CA THR A 306 -8.32 -17.72 9.74
C THR A 306 -8.25 -18.14 11.20
N HIS A 307 -7.36 -17.52 11.99
CA HIS A 307 -7.02 -17.91 13.36
C HIS A 307 -6.56 -19.39 13.49
N ASP A 308 -5.99 -19.96 12.42
CA ASP A 308 -5.51 -21.35 12.44
C ASP A 308 -4.18 -21.47 13.20
N ALA A 309 -4.30 -21.83 14.48
CA ALA A 309 -3.15 -22.05 15.37
C ALA A 309 -2.23 -23.18 14.88
N THR A 310 -2.75 -24.18 14.16
CA THR A 310 -1.96 -25.32 13.68
C THR A 310 -0.94 -24.87 12.64
N ILE A 311 -1.34 -23.99 11.71
CA ILE A 311 -0.41 -23.42 10.72
C ILE A 311 0.66 -22.57 11.43
N TRP A 312 0.27 -21.76 12.40
CA TRP A 312 1.21 -20.93 13.17
C TRP A 312 2.22 -21.77 13.97
N GLU A 313 1.79 -22.87 14.60
CA GLU A 313 2.67 -23.80 15.29
C GLU A 313 3.68 -24.46 14.35
N GLN A 314 3.24 -24.85 13.15
CA GLN A 314 4.14 -25.39 12.13
C GLN A 314 5.18 -24.34 11.69
N LEU A 315 4.78 -23.09 11.50
CA LEU A 315 5.68 -21.99 11.16
C LEU A 315 6.70 -21.73 12.29
N TRP A 316 6.21 -21.73 13.53
CA TRP A 316 7.01 -21.56 14.75
C TRP A 316 8.08 -22.64 14.87
N GLN A 317 7.72 -23.90 14.71
CA GLN A 317 8.62 -25.04 14.81
C GLN A 317 9.52 -25.22 13.57
N GLY A 318 9.27 -24.48 12.48
CA GLY A 318 9.94 -24.65 11.20
C GLY A 318 9.59 -25.97 10.50
N ARG A 319 8.34 -26.45 10.65
CA ARG A 319 7.84 -27.73 10.13
C ARG A 319 6.89 -27.57 8.92
N THR A 320 6.90 -26.44 8.23
CA THR A 320 6.03 -26.25 7.06
C THR A 320 6.52 -27.06 5.85
N ARG A 321 5.61 -27.34 4.90
CA ARG A 321 5.95 -28.00 3.63
C ARG A 321 6.99 -27.22 2.81
N ALA A 322 7.09 -25.91 3.03
CA ALA A 322 8.15 -25.06 2.49
C ALA A 322 9.45 -25.34 3.27
N ALA A 323 10.41 -26.03 2.65
CA ALA A 323 11.63 -26.55 3.28
C ALA A 323 12.69 -25.49 3.69
N GLY A 324 12.26 -24.32 4.18
CA GLY A 324 13.14 -23.27 4.69
C GLY A 324 13.58 -23.52 6.13
N HIS A 325 14.85 -23.25 6.45
CA HIS A 325 15.42 -23.42 7.80
C HIS A 325 15.01 -22.36 8.83
N GLU A 326 14.10 -21.45 8.48
CA GLU A 326 13.65 -20.41 9.39
C GLU A 326 12.78 -21.01 10.51
N ARG A 327 13.13 -20.68 11.75
CA ARG A 327 12.32 -20.94 12.95
C ARG A 327 12.02 -19.62 13.64
N TRP A 328 10.80 -19.49 14.12
CA TRP A 328 10.44 -18.39 15.03
C TRP A 328 10.79 -18.81 16.45
N GLY A 329 11.00 -17.83 17.32
CA GLY A 329 11.39 -18.10 18.69
C GLY A 329 11.14 -16.90 19.59
N VAL A 330 12.00 -16.76 20.59
CA VAL A 330 11.78 -15.80 21.69
C VAL A 330 11.60 -14.36 21.19
N ARG A 331 12.27 -14.00 20.10
CA ARG A 331 12.17 -12.65 19.51
C ARG A 331 10.76 -12.36 19.00
N GLU A 332 10.19 -13.29 18.26
CA GLU A 332 8.82 -13.19 17.75
C GLU A 332 7.79 -13.22 18.89
N LEU A 333 8.02 -14.01 19.94
CA LEU A 333 7.19 -13.98 21.16
C LEU A 333 7.25 -12.62 21.86
N GLN A 334 8.44 -12.03 21.99
CA GLN A 334 8.60 -10.70 22.56
C GLN A 334 7.84 -9.66 21.74
N HIS A 335 7.90 -9.75 20.41
CA HIS A 335 7.15 -8.86 19.51
C HIS A 335 5.64 -8.96 19.73
N MET A 336 5.08 -10.17 19.79
CA MET A 336 3.64 -10.37 20.04
C MET A 336 3.22 -9.78 21.39
N LEU A 337 3.95 -10.10 22.46
CA LEU A 337 3.67 -9.56 23.79
C LEU A 337 3.71 -8.04 23.81
N ALA A 338 4.70 -7.43 23.15
CA ALA A 338 4.80 -5.98 23.03
C ALA A 338 3.63 -5.38 22.24
N ALA A 339 3.21 -6.01 21.13
CA ALA A 339 2.09 -5.56 20.31
C ALA A 339 0.73 -5.70 21.01
N LEU A 340 0.63 -6.62 21.96
CA LEU A 340 -0.49 -6.79 22.89
C LEU A 340 -0.34 -5.95 24.17
N GLY A 341 0.66 -5.09 24.27
CA GLY A 341 0.84 -4.22 25.44
C GLY A 341 1.12 -4.96 26.76
N CYS A 342 1.51 -6.24 26.70
CA CYS A 342 1.89 -7.02 27.88
C CYS A 342 3.20 -6.48 28.46
N ARG A 343 3.25 -6.35 29.79
CA ARG A 343 4.36 -5.73 30.52
C ARG A 343 4.82 -6.63 31.65
N ASP A 344 6.05 -6.48 32.10
CA ASP A 344 6.49 -7.12 33.34
C ASP A 344 5.88 -6.44 34.58
N GLU A 345 6.20 -6.96 35.76
CA GLU A 345 5.75 -6.43 37.06
C GLU A 345 6.19 -4.98 37.34
N HIS A 346 7.16 -4.47 36.57
CA HIS A 346 7.62 -3.08 36.66
C HIS A 346 7.01 -2.18 35.58
N GLY A 347 6.02 -2.67 34.83
CA GLY A 347 5.37 -1.93 33.75
C GLY A 347 6.22 -1.80 32.48
N LEU A 348 7.31 -2.56 32.35
CA LEU A 348 8.22 -2.49 31.22
C LEU A 348 7.79 -3.47 30.11
N VAL A 349 7.84 -2.99 28.87
CA VAL A 349 7.54 -3.79 27.67
C VAL A 349 8.69 -4.78 27.42
N PRO A 350 8.43 -6.03 27.00
CA PRO A 350 9.47 -6.96 26.60
C PRO A 350 10.27 -6.39 25.42
N ARG A 351 11.57 -6.63 25.46
CA ARG A 351 12.53 -6.15 24.47
C ARG A 351 12.77 -7.26 23.45
N GLU A 352 12.82 -6.95 22.16
CA GLU A 352 12.97 -7.96 21.10
C GLU A 352 14.42 -8.41 20.88
N ASP A 353 15.07 -8.86 21.97
CA ASP A 353 16.48 -9.27 22.00
C ASP A 353 16.69 -10.77 21.78
N GLY A 354 15.61 -11.54 21.62
CA GLY A 354 15.63 -12.98 21.42
C GLY A 354 16.00 -13.79 22.67
N ARG A 355 15.97 -13.20 23.86
CA ARG A 355 16.35 -13.86 25.12
C ARG A 355 15.18 -14.01 26.08
N MET A 356 15.05 -15.21 26.67
CA MET A 356 14.01 -15.50 27.66
C MET A 356 14.37 -14.97 29.06
N GLY A 357 14.54 -13.65 29.17
CA GLY A 357 14.91 -12.93 30.39
C GLY A 357 13.72 -12.62 31.32
N PRO A 358 13.99 -12.01 32.49
CA PRO A 358 12.95 -11.67 33.49
C PRO A 358 11.82 -10.83 32.92
N ARG A 359 12.12 -9.84 32.07
CA ARG A 359 11.09 -8.98 31.44
C ARG A 359 10.15 -9.77 30.53
N THR A 360 10.70 -10.68 29.72
CA THR A 360 9.90 -11.54 28.85
C THR A 360 9.04 -12.50 29.66
N ARG A 361 9.59 -13.13 30.71
CA ARG A 361 8.81 -14.01 31.60
C ARG A 361 7.72 -13.25 32.36
N GLY A 362 8.02 -12.04 32.83
CA GLY A 362 7.04 -11.16 33.46
C GLY A 362 5.92 -10.78 32.50
N ALA A 363 6.24 -10.42 31.26
CA ALA A 363 5.26 -10.13 30.22
C ALA A 363 4.43 -11.38 29.82
N ILE A 364 5.03 -12.58 29.81
CA ILE A 364 4.28 -13.83 29.64
C ILE A 364 3.31 -14.03 30.80
N ALA A 365 3.75 -13.83 32.05
CA ALA A 365 2.89 -13.97 33.22
C ALA A 365 1.73 -12.95 33.20
N SER A 366 2.00 -11.72 32.75
CA SER A 366 1.00 -10.67 32.53
C SER A 366 -0.04 -11.11 31.49
N PHE A 367 0.41 -11.62 30.33
CA PHE A 367 -0.47 -12.19 29.32
C PHE A 367 -1.32 -13.35 29.86
N GLN A 368 -0.71 -14.27 30.61
CA GLN A 368 -1.40 -15.41 31.24
C GLN A 368 -2.49 -14.98 32.24
N ARG A 369 -2.34 -13.81 32.89
CA ARG A 369 -3.37 -13.20 33.74
C ARG A 369 -4.46 -12.45 32.95
N GLY A 370 -4.32 -12.34 31.63
CA GLY A 370 -5.22 -11.57 30.77
C GLY A 370 -4.95 -10.07 30.75
N GLU A 371 -3.82 -9.61 31.28
CA GLU A 371 -3.44 -8.20 31.26
C GLU A 371 -2.97 -7.77 29.86
N GLY A 372 -3.30 -6.54 29.45
CA GLY A 372 -2.87 -5.96 28.17
C GLY A 372 -3.67 -6.41 26.93
N VAL A 373 -4.42 -7.51 27.02
CA VAL A 373 -5.22 -8.02 25.90
C VAL A 373 -6.55 -7.27 25.82
N GLY A 374 -6.64 -6.25 24.96
CA GLY A 374 -7.89 -5.53 24.70
C GLY A 374 -8.89 -6.42 23.95
N GLY A 375 -9.63 -7.27 24.66
CA GLY A 375 -10.59 -8.21 24.07
C GLY A 375 -10.95 -9.35 25.02
N ALA A 376 -11.64 -10.40 24.52
CA ALA A 376 -11.84 -11.65 25.24
C ALA A 376 -10.46 -12.25 25.54
N GLY A 377 -9.97 -12.04 26.78
CA GLY A 377 -8.67 -12.53 27.21
C GLY A 377 -8.54 -14.04 26.98
N PRO A 378 -7.30 -14.56 26.96
CA PRO A 378 -7.09 -15.98 26.80
C PRO A 378 -7.89 -16.77 27.86
N ALA A 379 -8.27 -18.00 27.53
CA ALA A 379 -8.81 -18.94 28.52
C ALA A 379 -7.89 -18.97 29.78
N PRO A 380 -8.39 -19.33 30.97
CA PRO A 380 -7.60 -19.23 32.20
C PRO A 380 -6.26 -19.97 32.09
N LEU A 381 -5.16 -19.24 31.93
CA LEU A 381 -3.80 -19.79 31.88
C LEU A 381 -3.16 -19.72 33.27
N VAL A 382 -2.31 -20.69 33.58
CA VAL A 382 -1.46 -20.62 34.79
C VAL A 382 -0.41 -19.54 34.59
N ALA A 383 -0.44 -18.50 35.41
CA ALA A 383 0.50 -17.38 35.34
C ALA A 383 1.89 -17.72 35.93
N ASP A 384 2.63 -18.60 35.27
CA ASP A 384 3.97 -19.06 35.67
C ASP A 384 5.12 -18.42 34.89
N GLY A 385 4.81 -17.54 33.93
CA GLY A 385 5.80 -16.87 33.09
C GLY A 385 6.48 -17.78 32.08
N ARG A 386 5.94 -18.98 31.82
CA ARG A 386 6.49 -19.95 30.86
C ARG A 386 5.69 -19.94 29.55
N ALA A 387 6.41 -19.92 28.44
CA ALA A 387 5.85 -20.05 27.10
C ALA A 387 5.56 -21.53 26.78
N THR A 388 4.60 -22.12 27.49
CA THR A 388 4.09 -23.47 27.18
C THR A 388 3.35 -23.48 25.83
N ASP A 389 3.08 -24.66 25.28
CA ASP A 389 2.31 -24.77 24.03
C ASP A 389 0.91 -24.14 24.15
N GLU A 390 0.29 -24.22 25.33
CA GLU A 390 -1.00 -23.58 25.61
C GLU A 390 -0.87 -22.04 25.63
N THR A 391 0.16 -21.52 26.32
CA THR A 391 0.47 -20.08 26.31
C THR A 391 0.73 -19.58 24.88
N LEU A 392 1.47 -20.34 24.06
CA LEU A 392 1.77 -19.97 22.68
C LEU A 392 0.51 -19.96 21.82
N ARG A 393 -0.34 -21.00 21.89
CA ARG A 393 -1.63 -21.03 21.16
C ARG A 393 -2.52 -19.85 21.51
N ALA A 394 -2.64 -19.55 22.81
CA ALA A 394 -3.40 -18.42 23.29
C ALA A 394 -2.81 -17.08 22.80
N LEU A 395 -1.48 -16.95 22.84
CA LEU A 395 -0.78 -15.75 22.37
C LEU A 395 -0.97 -15.54 20.86
N PHE A 396 -0.91 -16.61 20.07
CA PHE A 396 -1.12 -16.56 18.63
C PHE A 396 -2.54 -16.12 18.29
N LEU A 397 -3.54 -16.68 18.98
CA LEU A 397 -4.94 -16.28 18.81
C LEU A 397 -5.14 -14.80 19.18
N ALA A 398 -4.61 -14.36 20.33
CA ALA A 398 -4.70 -12.97 20.75
C ALA A 398 -4.03 -12.02 19.75
N TYR A 399 -2.90 -12.43 19.18
CA TYR A 399 -2.21 -11.66 18.14
C TYR A 399 -3.01 -11.61 16.83
N ALA A 400 -3.59 -12.73 16.40
CA ALA A 400 -4.48 -12.78 15.24
C ALA A 400 -5.74 -11.92 15.43
N GLN A 401 -6.28 -11.85 16.65
CA GLN A 401 -7.42 -10.99 16.99
C GLN A 401 -7.13 -9.49 16.88
N ARG A 402 -5.86 -9.07 16.76
CA ARG A 402 -5.50 -7.69 16.41
C ARG A 402 -5.79 -7.35 14.95
N VAL A 403 -5.99 -8.37 14.10
CA VAL A 403 -6.40 -8.26 12.70
C VAL A 403 -7.91 -8.27 12.59
N THR A 404 -8.57 -9.30 13.14
CA THR A 404 -10.02 -9.45 13.11
C THR A 404 -10.51 -10.17 14.36
N ALA A 405 -11.62 -9.73 14.94
CA ALA A 405 -12.15 -10.36 16.15
C ALA A 405 -12.63 -11.80 15.92
N ALA A 406 -13.23 -12.06 14.75
CA ALA A 406 -13.68 -13.38 14.33
C ALA A 406 -12.84 -13.88 13.15
N PRO A 407 -12.57 -15.20 13.06
CA PRO A 407 -11.80 -15.75 11.96
C PRO A 407 -12.53 -15.56 10.63
N VAL A 408 -11.76 -15.32 9.57
CA VAL A 408 -12.24 -15.47 8.20
C VAL A 408 -12.48 -16.94 7.93
N GLU A 409 -13.68 -17.29 7.48
CA GLU A 409 -14.02 -18.67 7.07
C GLU A 409 -13.07 -19.16 5.98
N ALA A 410 -12.53 -20.38 6.13
CA ALA A 410 -11.50 -20.91 5.24
C ALA A 410 -11.96 -20.99 3.78
N GLU A 411 -13.27 -21.19 3.54
CA GLU A 411 -13.92 -21.23 2.24
C GLU A 411 -13.87 -19.88 1.50
N ARG A 412 -13.64 -18.78 2.20
CA ARG A 412 -13.41 -17.46 1.59
C ARG A 412 -12.01 -17.33 1.01
N ILE A 413 -11.09 -18.21 1.39
CA ILE A 413 -9.75 -18.27 0.80
C ILE A 413 -9.71 -19.41 -0.21
N ASP A 414 -9.77 -19.06 -1.49
CA ASP A 414 -9.77 -20.02 -2.58
C ASP A 414 -8.42 -20.75 -2.67
N SER A 415 -8.46 -22.02 -3.08
CA SER A 415 -7.25 -22.81 -3.27
C SER A 415 -6.48 -22.39 -4.52
N ILE A 416 -5.16 -22.45 -4.41
CA ILE A 416 -4.13 -22.27 -5.43
C ILE A 416 -3.41 -23.61 -5.55
N GLY A 417 -3.84 -24.44 -6.50
CA GLY A 417 -3.42 -25.84 -6.53
C GLY A 417 -3.96 -26.60 -5.31
N ASP A 418 -3.06 -27.19 -4.53
CA ASP A 418 -3.33 -27.97 -3.32
C ASP A 418 -3.26 -27.15 -2.01
N ALA A 419 -2.93 -25.85 -2.10
CA ALA A 419 -2.78 -24.96 -0.95
C ALA A 419 -3.79 -23.80 -0.99
N ARG A 420 -4.03 -23.12 0.14
CA ARG A 420 -4.84 -21.88 0.19
C ARG A 420 -4.01 -20.59 0.11
N SER A 421 -2.71 -20.74 0.01
CA SER A 421 -1.74 -19.65 -0.05
C SER A 421 -0.55 -20.09 -0.88
N MET A 422 0.10 -19.16 -1.58
CA MET A 422 1.20 -19.49 -2.48
C MET A 422 2.35 -18.49 -2.36
N GLY A 423 3.60 -18.95 -2.43
CA GLY A 423 4.75 -18.07 -2.59
C GLY A 423 5.10 -17.85 -4.06
N CYS A 424 5.36 -16.61 -4.43
CA CYS A 424 5.84 -16.21 -5.76
C CYS A 424 7.36 -16.04 -5.82
N GLY A 425 8.07 -16.27 -4.72
CA GLY A 425 9.50 -15.98 -4.59
C GLY A 425 9.83 -14.53 -4.96
N GLU A 426 10.96 -14.38 -5.63
CA GLU A 426 11.52 -13.10 -6.09
C GLU A 426 11.02 -12.69 -7.48
N PHE A 427 10.08 -13.43 -8.08
CA PHE A 427 9.70 -13.25 -9.49
C PHE A 427 8.82 -12.03 -9.75
N ASN A 428 8.32 -11.38 -8.70
CA ASN A 428 7.50 -10.17 -8.81
C ASN A 428 8.04 -9.02 -7.95
N PRO A 429 9.30 -8.59 -8.18
CA PRO A 429 9.90 -7.51 -7.42
C PRO A 429 9.26 -6.16 -7.79
N LEU A 430 9.40 -5.18 -6.91
CA LEU A 430 9.01 -3.79 -7.18
C LEU A 430 10.18 -2.92 -7.63
N SER A 431 11.42 -3.42 -7.56
CA SER A 431 12.60 -2.74 -8.11
C SER A 431 13.66 -3.72 -8.65
N TRP A 432 14.74 -3.17 -9.21
CA TRP A 432 15.92 -3.94 -9.61
C TRP A 432 16.80 -4.37 -8.43
N ALA A 433 16.60 -3.75 -7.26
CA ALA A 433 17.38 -4.04 -6.09
C ALA A 433 17.24 -5.52 -5.71
N ALA A 434 18.38 -6.20 -5.56
CA ALA A 434 18.40 -7.51 -4.93
C ALA A 434 17.84 -7.48 -3.51
N ARG A 435 18.09 -6.40 -2.75
CA ARG A 435 17.40 -6.15 -1.48
C ARG A 435 16.49 -4.95 -1.66
N ASP A 436 15.22 -5.24 -1.90
CA ASP A 436 14.15 -4.25 -1.92
C ASP A 436 13.29 -4.51 -0.71
N ARG A 437 13.12 -3.51 0.16
CA ARG A 437 12.20 -3.65 1.29
C ARG A 437 10.81 -3.96 0.76
N GLU A 438 10.24 -3.11 -0.09
CA GLU A 438 8.85 -3.21 -0.55
C GLU A 438 8.52 -4.50 -1.33
N SER A 439 9.52 -5.18 -1.87
CA SER A 439 9.34 -6.52 -2.45
C SER A 439 9.01 -7.61 -1.41
N ARG A 440 9.35 -7.42 -0.14
CA ARG A 440 9.08 -8.36 0.97
C ARG A 440 7.64 -8.24 1.48
N ARG A 441 6.67 -8.49 0.62
CA ARG A 441 5.24 -8.26 0.87
C ARG A 441 4.40 -9.52 0.75
N THR A 442 3.15 -9.42 1.19
CA THR A 442 2.10 -10.36 0.79
C THR A 442 1.05 -9.60 0.00
N VAL A 443 0.44 -10.24 -0.97
CA VAL A 443 -0.61 -9.69 -1.82
C VAL A 443 -1.84 -10.57 -1.70
N VAL A 444 -2.97 -9.96 -1.39
CA VAL A 444 -4.27 -10.63 -1.36
C VAL A 444 -5.10 -10.12 -2.54
N PHE A 445 -5.40 -11.00 -3.49
CA PHE A 445 -6.42 -10.73 -4.48
C PHE A 445 -7.78 -10.98 -3.85
N LEU A 446 -8.71 -10.06 -4.05
CA LEU A 446 -10.07 -10.10 -3.54
C LEU A 446 -11.02 -10.06 -4.73
N PHE A 447 -11.97 -10.98 -4.81
CA PHE A 447 -12.87 -11.05 -5.95
C PHE A 447 -14.23 -11.65 -5.59
N ASP A 448 -15.27 -11.19 -6.26
CA ASP A 448 -16.52 -11.93 -6.31
C ASP A 448 -16.29 -13.24 -7.10
N PRO A 449 -16.92 -14.39 -6.74
CA PRO A 449 -16.69 -15.65 -7.44
C PRO A 449 -16.97 -15.60 -8.95
N ALA A 450 -17.88 -14.73 -9.40
CA ALA A 450 -18.11 -14.47 -10.82
C ALA A 450 -16.95 -13.75 -11.54
N ALA A 451 -16.15 -12.96 -10.82
CA ALA A 451 -14.93 -12.32 -11.30
C ALA A 451 -13.65 -13.14 -11.06
N ARG A 452 -13.79 -14.37 -10.53
CA ARG A 452 -12.63 -15.23 -10.24
C ARG A 452 -11.80 -15.43 -11.52
N PRO A 453 -10.51 -15.09 -11.51
CA PRO A 453 -9.64 -15.34 -12.64
C PRO A 453 -9.44 -16.84 -12.91
N ALA A 454 -8.80 -17.16 -14.03
CA ALA A 454 -8.30 -18.51 -14.26
C ALA A 454 -7.44 -18.96 -13.07
N ALA A 455 -7.54 -20.24 -12.71
CA ALA A 455 -6.80 -20.79 -11.58
C ALA A 455 -5.28 -20.56 -11.76
N PRO A 456 -4.55 -20.14 -10.70
CA PRO A 456 -3.12 -19.90 -10.83
C PRO A 456 -2.40 -21.22 -11.13
N PRO A 457 -1.39 -21.23 -12.02
CA PRO A 457 -0.66 -22.44 -12.37
C PRO A 457 0.37 -22.85 -11.30
N CYS A 458 0.36 -22.22 -10.13
CA CYS A 458 1.41 -22.33 -9.13
C CYS A 458 1.36 -23.65 -8.35
N ALA A 459 2.51 -24.11 -7.87
CA ALA A 459 2.63 -25.25 -6.97
C ALA A 459 3.58 -24.93 -5.80
N THR A 460 3.33 -25.56 -4.66
CA THR A 460 4.13 -25.36 -3.44
C THR A 460 5.48 -26.07 -3.54
N GLY A 461 6.55 -25.42 -3.06
CA GLY A 461 7.89 -25.98 -2.94
C GLY A 461 8.65 -26.21 -4.25
N THR A 462 8.10 -25.83 -5.40
CA THR A 462 8.73 -26.01 -6.72
C THR A 462 8.73 -24.74 -7.56
N LEU A 463 9.78 -24.56 -8.37
CA LEU A 463 9.96 -23.44 -9.29
C LEU A 463 9.45 -23.73 -10.71
N SER A 464 9.22 -25.00 -11.08
CA SER A 464 8.92 -25.36 -12.47
C SER A 464 7.72 -24.61 -13.06
N PRO A 465 6.58 -24.45 -12.36
CA PRO A 465 5.47 -23.67 -12.91
C PRO A 465 5.74 -22.17 -12.96
N CYS A 466 6.59 -21.66 -12.06
CA CYS A 466 7.01 -20.26 -12.07
C CYS A 466 7.86 -19.98 -13.31
N HIS A 467 8.93 -20.75 -13.53
CA HIS A 467 9.84 -20.61 -14.67
C HIS A 467 9.13 -20.71 -16.02
N ALA A 468 8.14 -21.61 -16.14
CA ALA A 468 7.36 -21.77 -17.37
C ALA A 468 6.51 -20.53 -17.75
N ARG A 469 6.38 -19.55 -16.85
CA ARG A 469 5.54 -18.35 -17.00
C ARG A 469 6.30 -17.05 -16.74
N LEU A 470 7.64 -17.09 -16.74
CA LEU A 470 8.44 -15.88 -16.56
C LEU A 470 8.64 -15.17 -17.89
N ALA A 471 8.23 -13.91 -17.93
CA ALA A 471 8.68 -12.98 -18.95
C ALA A 471 10.19 -12.70 -18.78
N ALA A 472 10.81 -12.25 -19.87
CA ALA A 472 12.13 -11.66 -19.82
C ALA A 472 12.15 -10.54 -18.77
N PRO A 473 13.22 -10.43 -17.96
CA PRO A 473 13.32 -9.32 -17.04
C PRO A 473 13.32 -8.02 -17.85
N PRO A 474 12.79 -6.91 -17.30
CA PRO A 474 12.85 -5.62 -17.98
C PRO A 474 14.30 -5.23 -18.31
N LYS A 475 14.50 -4.18 -19.12
CA LYS A 475 15.85 -3.64 -19.31
C LYS A 475 16.30 -2.91 -18.04
N ARG A 476 17.60 -2.96 -17.74
CA ARG A 476 18.17 -2.16 -16.65
C ARG A 476 17.87 -0.68 -16.91
N GLY A 477 17.37 0.04 -15.90
CA GLY A 477 16.96 1.44 -16.01
C GLY A 477 15.53 1.66 -16.54
N ALA A 478 14.76 0.61 -16.85
CA ALA A 478 13.33 0.77 -17.09
C ALA A 478 12.61 1.18 -15.80
N SER A 479 11.67 2.13 -15.90
CA SER A 479 10.64 2.33 -14.88
C SER A 479 9.72 1.11 -14.87
N GLY A 480 9.16 0.78 -13.69
CA GLY A 480 8.38 -0.45 -13.46
C GLY A 480 7.14 -0.61 -14.36
N PRO A 481 6.40 -1.74 -14.26
CA PRO A 481 6.50 -2.76 -13.22
C PRO A 481 7.57 -3.83 -13.49
N PHE A 482 8.28 -4.26 -12.43
CA PHE A 482 9.32 -5.30 -12.53
C PHE A 482 8.80 -6.74 -12.38
N ALA A 483 7.47 -6.90 -12.30
CA ALA A 483 6.83 -8.21 -12.20
C ALA A 483 7.08 -9.07 -13.45
N ARG A 484 7.65 -10.27 -13.26
CA ARG A 484 8.03 -11.17 -14.35
C ARG A 484 7.06 -12.32 -14.55
N CYS A 485 6.34 -12.76 -13.51
CA CYS A 485 5.35 -13.82 -13.67
C CYS A 485 4.17 -13.29 -14.48
N GLU A 486 3.93 -13.86 -15.67
CA GLU A 486 2.88 -13.40 -16.58
C GLU A 486 1.48 -13.49 -15.95
N PHE A 487 1.22 -14.55 -15.17
CA PHE A 487 -0.03 -14.72 -14.45
C PHE A 487 -0.24 -13.58 -13.45
N TYR A 488 0.75 -13.32 -12.59
CA TYR A 488 0.66 -12.26 -11.60
C TYR A 488 0.56 -10.88 -12.26
N ARG A 489 1.37 -10.62 -13.29
CA ARG A 489 1.36 -9.36 -14.04
C ARG A 489 0.02 -9.08 -14.71
N GLY A 490 -0.68 -10.12 -15.18
CA GLY A 490 -2.01 -9.98 -15.79
C GLY A 490 -3.13 -9.65 -14.80
N LEU A 491 -2.89 -9.81 -13.49
CA LEU A 491 -3.90 -9.62 -12.45
C LEU A 491 -3.59 -8.49 -11.48
N ALA A 492 -2.32 -8.27 -11.16
CA ALA A 492 -1.91 -7.27 -10.19
C ALA A 492 -2.21 -5.87 -10.71
N CYS A 493 -3.16 -5.18 -10.07
CA CYS A 493 -3.39 -3.74 -10.25
C CYS A 493 -2.69 -2.88 -9.17
N CYS A 494 -2.18 -3.53 -8.13
CA CYS A 494 -1.45 -2.96 -6.98
C CYS A 494 0.05 -2.82 -7.28
N HIS A 495 0.41 -2.14 -8.37
CA HIS A 495 1.80 -1.83 -8.67
C HIS A 495 2.25 -0.69 -7.73
N GLY A 496 2.82 -1.06 -6.58
CA GLY A 496 3.56 -0.09 -5.76
C GLY A 496 4.83 0.36 -6.50
N GLU A 497 5.31 1.55 -6.17
CA GLU A 497 6.68 1.94 -6.50
C GLU A 497 7.65 1.08 -5.67
N GLY A 498 8.78 0.71 -6.27
CA GLY A 498 9.82 -0.02 -5.54
C GLY A 498 10.30 0.77 -4.34
N GLY A 499 10.70 0.06 -3.29
CA GLY A 499 11.41 0.67 -2.17
C GLY A 499 12.86 0.97 -2.56
N ASP A 500 13.54 1.65 -1.64
CA ASP A 500 14.96 1.96 -1.76
C ASP A 500 15.79 0.72 -2.11
N ASP A 501 16.77 0.92 -3.01
CA ASP A 501 17.73 -0.12 -3.36
C ASP A 501 18.70 -0.35 -2.19
N GLN A 502 18.37 -1.33 -1.35
CA GLN A 502 19.19 -1.76 -0.21
C GLN A 502 20.28 -2.77 -0.62
N THR A 503 20.53 -3.00 -1.92
CA THR A 503 21.57 -3.95 -2.35
C THR A 503 22.94 -3.54 -1.91
N ARG A 504 23.15 -2.23 -1.83
CA ARG A 504 24.45 -1.68 -1.47
C ARG A 504 24.57 -1.41 0.02
N ASP A 505 23.54 -1.76 0.79
CA ASP A 505 23.58 -1.58 2.23
C ASP A 505 24.59 -2.55 2.85
N VAL A 506 25.53 -1.99 3.61
CA VAL A 506 26.53 -2.76 4.35
C VAL A 506 26.06 -2.84 5.79
N LEU A 507 25.75 -4.06 6.23
CA LEU A 507 25.42 -4.34 7.63
C LEU A 507 26.67 -4.84 8.36
N VAL A 508 27.16 -4.04 9.31
CA VAL A 508 28.24 -4.43 10.22
C VAL A 508 27.62 -4.88 11.53
N ARG A 509 27.95 -6.10 11.95
CA ARG A 509 27.42 -6.73 13.15
C ARG A 509 28.51 -6.84 14.21
N VAL A 510 28.39 -6.07 15.28
CA VAL A 510 29.38 -6.02 16.36
C VAL A 510 28.79 -6.66 17.62
N LEU A 511 29.34 -7.81 18.01
CA LEU A 511 28.94 -8.49 19.24
C LEU A 511 29.65 -7.88 20.45
N VAL A 512 28.98 -6.97 21.16
CA VAL A 512 29.55 -6.24 22.31
C VAL A 512 28.54 -6.10 23.45
N ASN A 513 29.02 -5.77 24.64
CA ASN A 513 28.12 -5.31 25.71
C ASN A 513 27.64 -3.88 25.40
N PRO A 514 26.34 -3.63 25.16
CA PRO A 514 25.85 -2.29 24.79
C PRO A 514 26.14 -1.23 25.87
N ARG A 515 26.19 -1.61 27.16
CA ARG A 515 26.51 -0.70 28.26
C ARG A 515 27.98 -0.26 28.26
N ARG A 516 28.88 -1.10 27.75
CA ARG A 516 30.27 -0.70 27.52
C ARG A 516 30.37 0.05 26.20
N ALA A 517 29.70 -0.44 25.16
CA ALA A 517 29.70 0.18 23.83
C ALA A 517 29.21 1.63 23.85
N ARG A 518 28.28 2.02 24.73
CA ARG A 518 27.84 3.42 24.90
C ARG A 518 28.95 4.38 25.37
N THR A 519 30.00 3.86 26.01
CA THR A 519 31.15 4.66 26.45
C THR A 519 32.35 4.50 25.50
N LEU A 520 32.22 3.62 24.50
CA LEU A 520 33.26 3.44 23.50
C LEU A 520 33.16 4.54 22.45
N VAL A 521 34.27 5.23 22.24
CA VAL A 521 34.46 6.28 21.22
C VAL A 521 34.64 5.72 19.81
N HIS A 522 34.27 4.45 19.58
CA HIS A 522 34.46 3.78 18.30
C HIS A 522 33.52 4.36 17.24
N ARG A 523 34.11 4.91 16.19
CA ARG A 523 33.42 5.47 15.03
C ARG A 523 33.70 4.59 13.82
N PHE A 524 32.73 3.82 13.35
CA PHE A 524 32.88 3.01 12.15
C PHE A 524 32.63 3.90 10.94
N VAL A 525 33.61 3.98 10.05
CA VAL A 525 33.57 4.82 8.86
C VAL A 525 33.70 3.93 7.63
N LEU A 526 32.64 3.85 6.84
CA LEU A 526 32.65 3.19 5.55
C LEU A 526 32.95 4.23 4.47
N GLU A 527 34.00 3.98 3.71
CA GLU A 527 34.42 4.81 2.60
C GLU A 527 34.36 4.03 1.30
N ALA A 528 33.96 4.72 0.24
CA ALA A 528 34.03 4.26 -1.14
C ALA A 528 34.85 5.26 -1.94
N ASP A 529 35.69 4.76 -2.83
CA ASP A 529 36.62 5.55 -3.64
C ASP A 529 36.54 5.12 -5.09
N ASP A 530 36.55 6.09 -6.01
CA ASP A 530 36.53 5.85 -7.46
C ASP A 530 37.91 5.45 -8.01
N ASP A 531 38.98 5.76 -7.27
CA ASP A 531 40.38 5.51 -7.61
C ASP A 531 41.08 4.53 -6.63
N ALA A 532 42.31 4.11 -6.96
CA ALA A 532 43.10 3.27 -6.09
C ALA A 532 43.37 3.96 -4.73
N ILE A 533 42.64 3.53 -3.69
CA ILE A 533 42.73 4.04 -2.32
C ILE A 533 44.20 4.20 -1.87
N THR A 534 44.64 5.46 -1.76
CA THR A 534 45.85 5.84 -1.02
C THR A 534 45.45 6.59 0.25
N GLU A 535 46.36 6.77 1.21
CA GLU A 535 46.05 7.53 2.43
C GLU A 535 45.76 9.03 2.16
N ALA A 536 46.09 9.54 0.97
CA ALA A 536 45.98 10.95 0.61
C ALA A 536 44.73 11.31 -0.22
N THR A 537 43.89 10.32 -0.57
CA THR A 537 42.71 10.55 -1.43
C THR A 537 41.47 10.83 -0.59
N THR A 538 40.73 11.88 -0.96
CA THR A 538 39.41 12.17 -0.38
C THR A 538 38.39 11.21 -0.98
N PRO A 539 37.64 10.45 -0.15
CA PRO A 539 36.72 9.45 -0.67
C PRO A 539 35.51 10.05 -1.36
N SER A 540 35.06 9.40 -2.44
CA SER A 540 33.84 9.77 -3.18
C SER A 540 32.58 9.54 -2.33
N PHE A 541 32.68 8.66 -1.34
CA PHE A 541 31.65 8.44 -0.33
C PHE A 541 32.25 8.20 1.05
N ARG A 542 31.61 8.76 2.07
CA ARG A 542 31.96 8.54 3.46
C ARG A 542 30.70 8.55 4.30
N ASP A 543 30.41 7.42 4.92
CA ASP A 543 29.33 7.30 5.91
C ASP A 543 29.89 6.78 7.24
N CYS A 544 29.21 7.12 8.33
CA CYS A 544 29.71 6.96 9.66
C CYS A 544 28.63 6.61 10.67
N HIS A 545 28.88 5.53 11.43
CA HIS A 545 28.09 5.17 12.59
C HIS A 545 28.95 5.14 13.86
N GLU A 546 28.48 5.82 14.90
CA GLU A 546 29.05 5.74 16.23
C GLU A 546 28.52 4.50 16.94
N LEU A 547 29.41 3.61 17.36
CA LEU A 547 29.03 2.42 18.11
C LEU A 547 28.26 2.80 19.38
N ALA A 548 28.61 3.92 20.02
CA ALA A 548 27.91 4.42 21.20
C ALA A 548 26.47 4.90 20.92
N ARG A 549 26.21 5.47 19.75
CA ARG A 549 24.85 5.87 19.33
C ARG A 549 24.00 4.64 19.08
N GLU A 550 24.48 3.69 18.29
CA GLU A 550 23.74 2.47 18.00
C GLU A 550 23.57 1.60 19.25
N ALA A 551 24.58 1.53 20.12
CA ALA A 551 24.45 0.87 21.41
C ALA A 551 23.44 1.55 22.34
N ARG A 552 23.27 2.88 22.27
CA ARG A 552 22.21 3.61 22.99
C ARG A 552 20.83 3.22 22.46
N ALA A 553 20.63 3.19 21.14
CA ALA A 553 19.39 2.68 20.55
C ALA A 553 19.10 1.23 20.99
N VAL A 554 20.13 0.38 20.98
CA VAL A 554 20.09 -0.98 21.51
C VAL A 554 19.92 -1.02 23.03
N LEU A 555 20.16 0.02 23.82
CA LEU A 555 19.90 0.06 25.26
C LEU A 555 18.52 0.63 25.60
N ASP A 556 18.03 1.57 24.80
CA ASP A 556 16.72 2.18 24.90
C ASP A 556 15.65 1.13 24.55
N ALA A 557 15.86 0.38 23.47
CA ALA A 557 15.05 -0.78 23.08
C ALA A 557 15.21 -2.01 23.99
N GLY A 558 16.02 -1.91 25.03
CA GLY A 558 17.30 -2.60 24.97
C GLY A 558 17.81 -3.97 25.50
N GLY A 559 18.87 -4.33 24.81
CA GLY A 559 19.75 -5.42 25.12
C GLY A 559 20.46 -5.33 26.47
N HIS A 560 21.09 -6.46 26.78
CA HIS A 560 21.81 -6.75 28.01
C HIS A 560 23.29 -7.09 27.72
N ALA A 561 23.99 -7.67 28.71
CA ALA A 561 25.45 -7.76 28.88
C ALA A 561 26.29 -8.19 27.66
N THR A 562 25.70 -8.73 26.62
CA THR A 562 26.29 -8.87 25.28
C THR A 562 25.12 -8.85 24.30
N ALA A 563 25.08 -7.93 23.35
CA ALA A 563 24.05 -7.91 22.30
C ALA A 563 24.74 -7.65 20.95
N MET A 564 24.06 -8.03 19.87
CA MET A 564 24.52 -7.63 18.56
C MET A 564 24.13 -6.16 18.37
N VAL A 565 25.12 -5.30 18.16
CA VAL A 565 24.89 -3.93 17.68
C VAL A 565 25.06 -3.98 16.17
N GLU A 566 23.99 -3.66 15.44
CA GLU A 566 24.02 -3.57 13.98
C GLU A 566 24.29 -2.12 13.58
N LEU A 567 25.25 -1.91 12.69
CA LEU A 567 25.52 -0.64 12.05
C LEU A 567 25.18 -0.82 10.58
N GLU A 568 24.13 -0.15 10.13
CA GLU A 568 23.62 -0.21 8.75
C GLU A 568 24.10 1.02 7.99
N PHE A 569 25.04 0.82 7.08
CA PHE A 569 25.46 1.84 6.13
C PHE A 569 24.55 1.72 4.91
N ALA A 570 23.58 2.62 4.80
CA ALA A 570 22.58 2.59 3.74
C ALA A 570 23.04 3.32 2.48
N HIS A 571 22.54 2.93 1.31
CA HIS A 571 22.76 3.61 0.03
C HIS A 571 24.24 3.77 -0.37
N VAL A 572 25.09 2.80 -0.01
CA VAL A 572 26.53 2.87 -0.31
C VAL A 572 26.73 2.90 -1.84
N PRO A 573 27.40 3.91 -2.43
CA PRO A 573 27.46 4.06 -3.87
C PRO A 573 28.36 3.01 -4.54
N ALA A 574 28.32 3.01 -5.87
CA ALA A 574 29.21 2.17 -6.67
C ALA A 574 30.65 2.64 -6.62
N ALA A 575 31.54 1.77 -6.14
CA ALA A 575 32.98 2.02 -6.16
C ALA A 575 33.76 0.74 -6.51
N PRO A 576 34.93 0.84 -7.16
CA PRO A 576 35.84 -0.28 -7.38
C PRO A 576 36.36 -0.90 -6.07
N ALA A 577 36.38 -0.13 -4.99
CA ALA A 577 36.94 -0.54 -3.72
C ALA A 577 36.24 0.16 -2.55
N TYR A 578 36.08 -0.59 -1.46
CA TYR A 578 35.54 -0.09 -0.20
C TYR A 578 36.57 -0.26 0.92
N ARG A 579 36.51 0.64 1.89
CA ARG A 579 37.34 0.62 3.09
C ARG A 579 36.45 0.85 4.30
N LEU A 580 36.51 -0.05 5.29
CA LEU A 580 35.86 0.13 6.59
C LEU A 580 36.91 0.40 7.65
N ARG A 581 36.88 1.58 8.24
CA ARG A 581 37.80 2.03 9.30
C ARG A 581 37.06 2.13 10.63
N VAL A 582 37.81 1.98 11.71
CA VAL A 582 37.38 2.36 13.05
C VAL A 582 38.25 3.50 13.52
N GLU A 583 37.62 4.65 13.69
CA GLU A 583 38.20 5.91 14.17
C GLU A 583 37.73 6.22 15.60
N GLY A 584 38.21 7.33 16.16
CA GLY A 584 37.85 7.80 17.50
C GLY A 584 38.52 7.05 18.65
N VAL A 585 39.27 5.97 18.36
CA VAL A 585 40.10 5.23 19.31
C VAL A 585 41.56 5.72 19.29
N ALA A 586 42.33 5.40 20.34
CA ALA A 586 43.73 5.85 20.48
C ALA A 586 44.63 5.44 19.31
N ALA A 587 44.39 4.26 18.72
CA ALA A 587 45.06 3.77 17.53
C ALA A 587 44.00 3.35 16.48
N PRO A 588 43.62 4.23 15.55
CA PRO A 588 42.67 3.90 14.49
C PRO A 588 43.14 2.70 13.67
N TYR A 589 42.19 1.86 13.25
CA TYR A 589 42.50 0.65 12.49
C TYR A 589 41.52 0.43 11.34
N THR A 590 41.93 -0.39 10.37
CA THR A 590 41.15 -0.72 9.18
C THR A 590 40.67 -2.16 9.27
N VAL A 591 39.35 -2.37 9.23
CA VAL A 591 38.72 -3.70 9.25
C VAL A 591 38.98 -4.41 7.93
N PHE A 592 38.72 -3.72 6.83
CA PHE A 592 39.10 -4.15 5.49
C PHE A 592 39.46 -2.94 4.64
N ALA A 593 40.40 -3.13 3.73
CA ALA A 593 40.87 -2.12 2.79
C ALA A 593 40.78 -2.69 1.38
N ARG A 594 40.44 -1.83 0.40
CA ARG A 594 40.44 -2.17 -1.03
C ARG A 594 39.63 -3.44 -1.34
N THR A 595 38.50 -3.61 -0.67
CA THR A 595 37.65 -4.79 -0.83
C THR A 595 36.53 -4.48 -1.81
N ARG A 596 36.27 -5.36 -2.77
CA ARG A 596 35.13 -5.18 -3.69
C ARG A 596 33.83 -5.42 -2.96
N PHE A 597 32.74 -4.76 -3.36
CA PHE A 597 31.43 -4.89 -2.70
C PHE A 597 31.00 -6.36 -2.52
N GLU A 598 31.14 -7.15 -3.59
CA GLU A 598 30.83 -8.59 -3.65
C GLU A 598 31.68 -9.47 -2.72
N GLU A 599 32.83 -8.97 -2.27
CA GLU A 599 33.71 -9.65 -1.32
C GLU A 599 33.39 -9.29 0.13
N ILE A 600 32.80 -8.11 0.38
CA ILE A 600 32.38 -7.67 1.73
C ILE A 600 31.44 -8.70 2.36
N GLY A 601 30.46 -9.21 1.60
CA GLY A 601 29.55 -10.25 2.08
C GLY A 601 30.23 -11.58 2.43
N LYS A 602 31.38 -11.89 1.80
CA LYS A 602 32.15 -13.11 2.05
C LYS A 602 33.00 -13.00 3.32
N LEU A 603 33.35 -11.78 3.74
CA LEU A 603 34.06 -11.54 5.00
C LEU A 603 33.22 -11.96 6.23
N ALA A 604 31.88 -12.00 6.10
CA ALA A 604 30.97 -12.42 7.16
C ALA A 604 31.00 -13.94 7.45
N GLY A 605 31.50 -14.76 6.52
CA GLY A 605 31.53 -16.23 6.63
C GLY A 605 32.87 -16.80 7.09
N ALA A 606 33.94 -16.02 7.05
CA ALA A 606 35.24 -16.43 7.59
C ALA A 606 35.22 -16.25 9.11
N THR A 607 35.02 -17.34 9.85
CA THR A 607 35.37 -17.40 11.27
C THR A 607 36.71 -16.70 11.50
N CYS A 608 36.73 -15.79 12.47
CA CYS A 608 37.84 -14.91 12.93
C CYS A 608 39.19 -15.62 13.23
N ALA A 609 39.73 -16.38 12.29
CA ALA A 609 40.90 -17.24 12.48
C ALA A 609 42.11 -16.82 11.62
N ALA A 610 42.00 -15.82 10.74
CA ALA A 610 43.12 -15.38 9.90
C ALA A 610 43.56 -13.94 10.21
N ALA A 611 44.54 -13.84 11.12
CA ALA A 611 45.66 -12.90 11.21
C ALA A 611 45.48 -11.37 11.18
N ARG A 612 44.31 -10.77 10.91
CA ARG A 612 44.16 -9.29 10.97
C ARG A 612 43.04 -8.76 11.87
N VAL A 613 42.13 -9.62 12.34
CA VAL A 613 41.04 -9.25 13.27
C VAL A 613 41.44 -9.42 14.75
N GLY A 614 42.63 -9.95 15.02
CA GLY A 614 43.21 -10.00 16.37
C GLY A 614 43.22 -8.62 17.03
N ALA A 615 43.46 -7.55 16.27
CA ALA A 615 43.45 -6.18 16.76
C ALA A 615 42.05 -5.67 17.17
N VAL A 616 40.97 -6.11 16.51
CA VAL A 616 39.59 -5.70 16.87
C VAL A 616 39.14 -6.42 18.14
N LYS A 617 39.45 -7.72 18.23
CA LYS A 617 39.16 -8.51 19.43
C LYS A 617 40.04 -8.07 20.62
N ALA A 618 41.33 -7.80 20.40
CA ALA A 618 42.25 -7.31 21.43
C ALA A 618 41.92 -5.88 21.85
N ALA A 619 41.65 -4.93 20.93
CA ALA A 619 41.31 -3.55 21.31
C ALA A 619 39.96 -3.44 22.05
N LEU A 620 38.99 -4.31 21.77
CA LEU A 620 37.70 -4.34 22.47
C LEU A 620 37.73 -5.13 23.81
N PHE A 621 38.70 -6.04 24.01
CA PHE A 621 38.83 -6.82 25.24
C PHE A 621 39.97 -6.37 26.17
N GLU A 622 41.03 -5.73 25.66
CA GLU A 622 42.21 -5.25 26.43
C GLU A 622 42.13 -3.77 26.82
N ALA A 623 41.15 -3.00 26.33
CA ALA A 623 40.83 -1.67 26.87
C ALA A 623 40.06 -1.73 28.21
N GLY A 624 40.24 -2.81 28.98
CA GLY A 624 39.64 -3.07 30.28
C GLY A 624 40.70 -3.50 31.29
#